data_AF-A0A7C4C4H0-F1
#
_entry.id   AF-A0A7C4C4H0-F1
#
_cell.length_a   1.000
_cell.length_b   1.000
_cell.length_c   1.000
_cell.angle_alpha   90.00
_cell.angle_beta   90.00
_cell.angle_gamma   90.00
#
_symmetry.space_group_name_H-M   'P 1'
#
loop_
_entity.id
_entity.type
_entity.pdbx_description
1 polymer ?
#
loop_
_entity_poly.entity_id
_entity_poly.type
_entity_poly.pdbx_seq_one_letter_code
_entity_poly.pdbx_strand_id
1 'polypeptide(L)'
;MNTPFNSRREFIKLATTVLGGAIVGGLIGGYAGAYSAPKPPLEVGFNPPYRPVKIPTPPPTPPGARTLVAISKFNENTPEAFEAAVKNLINTLGRDEFNKLVSGKTVLLKVNWVDPFLVSWSEDPPNAKVGRLASHTPPYLIAAIAKTVRDAGARRVIIGESSAFSTFSSAYEVLYLRAKEYMELPKEVEELKFVELADFNNQKQYLVDVPNPYAIYKVVMPTAIREADVIISLSRLKTHRMARVTAGLKNLSVGGIPSSATSPAAANAGDWKKWQEFEKKFNDASYKDKKTIGSDFV
;
A
#
# COMPACT_ATOMS: atom_id res chain seq x y z
N MET A 1 -38.44 13.10 -0.20
CA MET A 1 -37.00 13.17 -0.57
C MET A 1 -36.73 12.01 -1.51
N ASN A 2 -36.56 12.30 -2.80
CA ASN A 2 -36.38 11.30 -3.86
C ASN A 2 -34.89 10.96 -4.00
N THR A 3 -34.55 9.67 -3.93
CA THR A 3 -33.21 9.15 -4.22
C THR A 3 -32.96 9.17 -5.74
N PRO A 4 -31.77 9.56 -6.25
CA PRO A 4 -31.64 9.88 -7.67
C PRO A 4 -31.18 8.73 -8.57
N PHE A 5 -31.17 7.45 -8.17
CA PHE A 5 -30.67 6.37 -9.05
C PHE A 5 -31.38 5.04 -8.85
N ASN A 6 -32.16 4.59 -9.84
CA ASN A 6 -32.95 3.35 -9.78
C ASN A 6 -32.40 2.18 -10.60
N SER A 7 -31.24 2.29 -11.29
CA SER A 7 -30.63 1.08 -11.87
C SER A 7 -29.14 1.19 -12.23
N ARG A 8 -28.49 0.02 -12.25
CA ARG A 8 -27.10 -0.22 -12.70
C ARG A 8 -26.81 0.26 -14.13
N ARG A 9 -27.84 0.39 -14.99
CA ARG A 9 -27.71 0.90 -16.36
C ARG A 9 -27.52 2.42 -16.40
N GLU A 10 -28.11 3.17 -15.48
CA GLU A 10 -27.97 4.63 -15.44
C GLU A 10 -26.58 5.05 -14.93
N PHE A 11 -26.01 4.28 -14.00
CA PHE A 11 -24.62 4.43 -13.57
C PHE A 11 -23.63 4.22 -14.72
N ILE A 12 -23.87 3.22 -15.59
CA ILE A 12 -23.00 2.96 -16.74
C ILE A 12 -23.09 4.09 -17.77
N LYS A 13 -24.29 4.64 -18.04
CA LYS A 13 -24.46 5.77 -18.95
C LYS A 13 -23.68 7.01 -18.48
N LEU A 14 -23.72 7.32 -17.19
CA LEU A 14 -22.96 8.45 -16.62
C LEU A 14 -21.44 8.21 -16.67
N ALA A 15 -20.97 6.98 -16.43
CA ALA A 15 -19.55 6.63 -16.54
C ALA A 15 -19.02 6.83 -17.98
N THR A 16 -19.84 6.55 -19.01
CA THR A 16 -19.49 6.86 -20.41
C THR A 16 -19.49 8.35 -20.73
N THR A 17 -20.39 9.16 -20.14
CA THR A 17 -20.42 10.62 -20.38
C THR A 17 -19.27 11.35 -19.68
N VAL A 18 -18.86 10.90 -18.48
CA VAL A 18 -17.68 11.44 -17.78
C VAL A 18 -16.37 11.05 -18.49
N LEU A 19 -16.33 9.89 -19.15
CA LEU A 19 -15.24 9.49 -20.04
C LEU A 19 -15.11 10.41 -21.28
N GLY A 20 -16.21 10.99 -21.76
CA GLY A 20 -16.17 11.97 -22.87
C GLY A 20 -15.60 13.34 -22.48
N GLY A 21 -15.84 13.80 -21.24
CA GLY A 21 -15.32 15.08 -20.74
C GLY A 21 -13.87 15.02 -20.23
N ALA A 22 -13.39 13.84 -19.80
CA ALA A 22 -12.02 13.65 -19.31
C ALA A 22 -10.97 13.46 -20.43
N ILE A 23 -11.40 13.40 -21.70
CA ILE A 23 -10.48 13.32 -22.84
C ILE A 23 -9.74 14.65 -23.08
N VAL A 24 -10.31 15.81 -22.71
CA VAL A 24 -9.67 17.11 -23.01
C VAL A 24 -8.61 17.51 -21.96
N GLY A 25 -8.77 17.12 -20.69
CA GLY A 25 -7.81 17.47 -19.64
C GLY A 25 -6.59 16.54 -19.53
N GLY A 26 -6.74 15.27 -19.90
CA GLY A 26 -5.67 14.26 -19.88
C GLY A 26 -4.77 14.27 -21.11
N LEU A 27 -5.17 14.95 -22.19
CA LEU A 27 -4.42 14.99 -23.45
C LEU A 27 -3.31 16.05 -23.49
N ILE A 28 -3.30 17.08 -22.61
CA ILE A 28 -2.26 18.13 -22.69
C ILE A 28 -0.97 17.72 -21.95
N GLY A 29 -1.06 16.94 -20.86
CA GLY A 29 0.12 16.46 -20.13
C GLY A 29 0.77 15.19 -20.71
N GLY A 30 -0.05 14.30 -21.30
CA GLY A 30 0.42 12.99 -21.77
C GLY A 30 0.96 12.95 -23.20
N TYR A 31 0.73 13.99 -24.02
CA TYR A 31 1.16 13.98 -25.44
C TYR A 31 2.42 14.79 -25.75
N ALA A 32 2.82 15.76 -24.91
CA ALA A 32 4.00 16.59 -25.20
C ALA A 32 5.35 15.88 -24.95
N GLY A 33 5.38 14.84 -24.10
CA GLY A 33 6.59 14.06 -23.83
C GLY A 33 6.87 12.92 -24.83
N ALA A 34 5.93 12.60 -25.72
CA ALA A 34 6.00 11.42 -26.58
C ALA A 34 6.53 11.66 -28.01
N TYR A 35 6.93 12.90 -28.37
CA TYR A 35 7.22 13.23 -29.78
C TYR A 35 8.59 13.84 -30.13
N SER A 36 9.61 13.76 -29.26
CA SER A 36 10.96 14.26 -29.62
C SER A 36 12.13 13.29 -29.35
N ALA A 37 11.88 12.01 -29.11
CA ALA A 37 12.96 11.02 -29.06
C ALA A 37 13.30 10.52 -30.48
N PRO A 38 14.56 10.58 -30.94
CA PRO A 38 14.95 9.95 -32.20
C PRO A 38 14.67 8.45 -32.14
N LYS A 39 14.02 7.93 -33.19
CA LYS A 39 13.64 6.51 -33.30
C LYS A 39 14.90 5.63 -33.29
N PRO A 40 15.04 4.67 -32.37
CA PRO A 40 16.04 3.62 -32.53
C PRO A 40 15.63 2.71 -33.70
N PRO A 41 16.58 2.15 -34.47
CA PRO A 41 16.28 1.24 -35.56
C PRO A 41 15.91 -0.12 -34.95
N LEU A 42 14.61 -0.34 -34.76
CA LEU A 42 14.06 -1.67 -34.54
C LEU A 42 12.76 -1.76 -35.33
N GLU A 43 12.83 -2.31 -36.55
CA GLU A 43 11.69 -2.97 -37.15
C GLU A 43 11.37 -4.21 -36.32
N VAL A 44 10.60 -4.02 -35.25
CA VAL A 44 9.84 -5.09 -34.64
C VAL A 44 8.38 -4.68 -34.81
N GLY A 45 7.72 -5.32 -35.76
CA GLY A 45 6.30 -5.12 -36.02
C GLY A 45 5.52 -5.17 -34.71
N PHE A 46 4.80 -4.10 -34.40
CA PHE A 46 3.94 -4.02 -33.23
C PHE A 46 2.70 -4.88 -33.49
N ASN A 47 2.87 -6.20 -33.44
CA ASN A 47 1.77 -7.13 -33.26
C ASN A 47 1.48 -7.15 -31.76
N PRO A 48 0.34 -6.66 -31.26
CA PRO A 48 0.06 -6.71 -29.83
C PRO A 48 0.06 -8.18 -29.38
N PRO A 49 1.01 -8.65 -28.54
CA PRO A 49 1.06 -10.05 -28.16
C PRO A 49 0.17 -10.23 -26.93
N TYR A 50 -1.13 -9.95 -27.06
CA TYR A 50 -2.08 -10.40 -26.05
C TYR A 50 -3.40 -10.79 -26.69
N ARG A 51 -3.39 -11.94 -27.38
CA ARG A 51 -4.58 -12.79 -27.32
C ARG A 51 -4.64 -13.29 -25.88
N PRO A 52 -5.73 -13.08 -25.12
CA PRO A 52 -5.86 -13.70 -23.81
C PRO A 52 -5.72 -15.21 -24.02
N VAL A 53 -4.59 -15.76 -23.58
CA VAL A 53 -4.42 -17.21 -23.49
C VAL A 53 -5.60 -17.71 -22.68
N LYS A 54 -6.27 -18.77 -23.17
CA LYS A 54 -7.34 -19.44 -22.40
C LYS A 54 -6.79 -19.70 -21.01
N ILE A 55 -7.32 -18.94 -20.04
CA ILE A 55 -6.90 -18.99 -18.65
C ILE A 55 -7.11 -20.43 -18.20
N PRO A 56 -6.08 -21.18 -17.77
CA PRO A 56 -6.33 -22.39 -17.02
C PRO A 56 -7.13 -21.95 -15.81
N THR A 57 -8.37 -22.41 -15.71
CA THR A 57 -9.16 -22.16 -14.52
C THR A 57 -8.29 -22.58 -13.34
N PRO A 58 -7.98 -21.69 -12.38
CA PRO A 58 -7.24 -22.11 -11.20
C PRO A 58 -7.97 -23.33 -10.64
N PRO A 59 -7.24 -24.38 -10.21
CA PRO A 59 -7.87 -25.56 -9.66
C PRO A 59 -8.89 -25.09 -8.62
N PRO A 60 -10.13 -25.57 -8.68
CA PRO A 60 -11.16 -25.12 -7.75
C PRO A 60 -10.61 -25.28 -6.33
N THR A 61 -10.82 -24.25 -5.50
CA THR A 61 -10.51 -24.31 -4.07
C THR A 61 -10.96 -25.68 -3.57
N PRO A 62 -10.07 -26.52 -3.00
CA PRO A 62 -10.40 -27.89 -2.67
C PRO A 62 -11.74 -27.94 -1.92
N PRO A 63 -12.66 -28.86 -2.24
CA PRO A 63 -13.92 -28.98 -1.53
C PRO A 63 -13.67 -29.05 -0.02
N GLY A 64 -14.14 -28.04 0.72
CA GLY A 64 -13.94 -27.94 2.18
C GLY A 64 -12.80 -27.01 2.63
N ALA A 65 -11.94 -26.50 1.73
CA ALA A 65 -10.97 -25.46 2.08
C ALA A 65 -11.71 -24.14 2.34
N ARG A 66 -12.03 -23.88 3.61
CA ARG A 66 -12.61 -22.62 4.08
C ARG A 66 -11.50 -21.71 4.57
N THR A 67 -11.31 -20.57 3.91
CA THR A 67 -10.53 -19.48 4.50
C THR A 67 -11.26 -19.00 5.74
N LEU A 68 -10.61 -19.06 6.90
CA LEU A 68 -11.17 -18.51 8.13
C LEU A 68 -11.23 -16.98 8.00
N VAL A 69 -12.42 -16.42 8.23
CA VAL A 69 -12.68 -14.99 8.17
C VAL A 69 -13.36 -14.59 9.46
N ALA A 70 -12.83 -13.55 10.11
CA ALA A 70 -13.44 -12.91 11.25
C ALA A 70 -13.61 -11.42 10.97
N ILE A 71 -14.70 -10.86 11.48
CA ILE A 71 -14.98 -9.42 11.41
C ILE A 71 -15.29 -8.96 12.82
N SER A 72 -14.57 -7.95 13.29
CA SER A 72 -14.86 -7.27 14.55
C SER A 72 -15.26 -5.84 14.25
N LYS A 73 -16.42 -5.44 14.75
CA LYS A 73 -16.93 -4.07 14.65
C LYS A 73 -16.59 -3.33 15.93
N PHE A 74 -16.20 -2.07 15.78
CA PHE A 74 -15.96 -1.15 16.88
C PHE A 74 -16.26 0.28 16.40
N ASN A 75 -16.62 1.18 17.32
CA ASN A 75 -17.16 2.50 16.97
C ASN A 75 -16.24 3.67 17.36
N GLU A 76 -15.13 3.38 18.05
CA GLU A 76 -14.23 4.39 18.59
C GLU A 76 -12.83 4.24 18.02
N ASN A 77 -12.18 5.36 17.72
CA ASN A 77 -10.80 5.37 17.30
C ASN A 77 -9.89 5.55 18.52
N THR A 78 -9.88 4.57 19.42
CA THR A 78 -9.12 4.57 20.68
C THR A 78 -8.24 3.32 20.79
N PRO A 79 -7.09 3.37 21.49
CA PRO A 79 -6.24 2.20 21.72
C PRO A 79 -7.03 0.99 22.25
N GLU A 80 -7.90 1.21 23.23
CA GLU A 80 -8.66 0.16 23.89
C GLU A 80 -9.66 -0.52 22.95
N ALA A 81 -10.31 0.26 22.07
CA ALA A 81 -11.22 -0.28 21.07
C ALA A 81 -10.49 -1.16 20.04
N PHE A 82 -9.28 -0.75 19.60
CA PHE A 82 -8.47 -1.56 18.70
C PHE A 82 -7.94 -2.84 19.36
N GLU A 83 -7.49 -2.75 20.61
CA GLU A 83 -7.06 -3.93 21.39
C GLU A 83 -8.19 -4.93 21.57
N ALA A 84 -9.38 -4.46 21.94
CA ALA A 84 -10.58 -5.29 22.07
C ALA A 84 -10.97 -5.93 20.73
N ALA A 85 -10.95 -5.15 19.63
CA ALA A 85 -11.27 -5.65 18.30
C ALA A 85 -10.28 -6.73 17.83
N VAL A 86 -8.97 -6.50 18.01
CA VAL A 86 -7.92 -7.47 17.67
C VAL A 86 -8.05 -8.75 18.49
N LYS A 87 -8.27 -8.63 19.81
CA LYS A 87 -8.51 -9.78 20.69
C LYS A 87 -9.71 -10.59 20.22
N ASN A 88 -10.82 -9.92 19.88
CA ASN A 88 -12.03 -10.57 19.37
C ASN A 88 -11.79 -11.28 18.02
N LEU A 89 -11.06 -10.64 17.10
CA LEU A 89 -10.68 -11.26 15.82
C LEU A 89 -9.87 -12.55 16.05
N ILE A 90 -8.83 -12.49 16.87
CA ILE A 90 -7.94 -13.64 17.11
C ILE A 90 -8.67 -14.76 17.84
N ASN A 91 -9.50 -14.45 18.83
CA ASN A 91 -10.32 -15.45 19.50
C ASN A 91 -11.29 -16.14 18.53
N THR A 92 -11.89 -15.39 17.61
CA THR A 92 -12.83 -15.93 16.60
C THR A 92 -12.10 -16.81 15.58
N LEU A 93 -10.88 -16.44 15.19
CA LEU A 93 -10.06 -17.22 14.26
C LEU A 93 -9.39 -18.44 14.91
N GLY A 94 -9.37 -18.52 16.24
CA GLY A 94 -8.70 -19.57 17.02
C GLY A 94 -7.39 -19.07 17.62
N ARG A 95 -7.44 -18.68 18.90
CA ARG A 95 -6.29 -18.10 19.62
C ARG A 95 -5.09 -19.05 19.70
N ASP A 96 -5.32 -20.34 19.96
CA ASP A 96 -4.23 -21.31 20.11
C ASP A 96 -3.49 -21.53 18.79
N GLU A 97 -4.22 -21.57 17.67
CA GLU A 97 -3.61 -21.67 16.34
C GLU A 97 -2.87 -20.40 15.96
N PHE A 98 -3.40 -19.22 16.31
CA PHE A 98 -2.66 -17.96 16.17
C PHE A 98 -1.36 -17.98 16.97
N ASN A 99 -1.40 -18.42 18.24
CA ASN A 99 -0.20 -18.51 19.08
C ASN A 99 0.84 -19.47 18.49
N LYS A 100 0.43 -20.66 18.06
CA LYS A 100 1.32 -21.62 17.37
C LYS A 100 1.89 -21.04 16.08
N LEU A 101 1.10 -20.24 15.35
CA LEU A 101 1.54 -19.62 14.11
C LEU A 101 2.69 -18.66 14.35
N VAL A 102 2.73 -17.92 15.47
CA VAL A 102 3.68 -16.82 15.70
C VAL A 102 4.75 -17.10 16.77
N SER A 103 4.53 -18.05 17.68
CA SER A 103 5.44 -18.32 18.80
C SER A 103 6.83 -18.78 18.31
N GLY A 104 7.88 -18.22 18.89
CA GLY A 104 9.29 -18.50 18.55
C GLY A 104 9.76 -17.94 17.21
N LYS A 105 8.89 -17.24 16.46
CA LYS A 105 9.13 -16.82 15.08
C LYS A 105 9.42 -15.34 14.93
N THR A 106 10.05 -14.97 13.81
CA THR A 106 10.17 -13.60 13.34
C THR A 106 8.88 -13.20 12.61
N VAL A 107 8.16 -12.22 13.15
CA VAL A 107 6.88 -11.75 12.60
C VAL A 107 7.03 -10.35 12.02
N LEU A 108 6.76 -10.22 10.72
CA LEU A 108 6.72 -8.95 10.01
C LEU A 108 5.29 -8.42 9.93
N LEU A 109 5.06 -7.23 10.48
CA LEU A 109 3.86 -6.43 10.31
C LEU A 109 4.05 -5.52 9.11
N LYS A 110 3.45 -5.91 7.98
CA LYS A 110 3.44 -5.09 6.77
C LYS A 110 2.30 -4.09 6.85
N VAL A 111 2.64 -2.86 7.25
CA VAL A 111 1.69 -1.74 7.30
C VAL A 111 1.34 -1.25 5.90
N ASN A 112 0.45 -0.26 5.82
CA ASN A 112 0.12 0.49 4.61
C ASN A 112 0.33 1.97 4.91
N TRP A 113 1.52 2.48 4.58
CA TRP A 113 1.78 3.91 4.60
C TRP A 113 1.92 4.46 3.19
N VAL A 114 1.49 5.71 3.05
CA VAL A 114 1.61 6.53 1.85
C VAL A 114 2.19 7.86 2.36
N ASP A 115 2.82 8.64 1.50
CA ASP A 115 3.36 9.92 1.90
C ASP A 115 2.31 10.80 2.63
N PRO A 116 2.62 11.27 3.85
CA PRO A 116 1.71 12.09 4.66
C PRO A 116 1.40 13.45 4.02
N PHE A 117 2.21 13.92 3.08
CA PHE A 117 1.98 15.17 2.37
C PHE A 117 1.08 14.97 1.15
N LEU A 118 1.08 13.79 0.50
CA LEU A 118 0.26 13.43 -0.66
C LEU A 118 -1.24 13.28 -0.38
N VAL A 119 -1.62 13.04 0.88
CA VAL A 119 -3.03 12.95 1.29
C VAL A 119 -3.56 14.30 1.81
N SER A 120 -2.67 15.30 1.91
CA SER A 120 -3.00 16.67 2.36
C SER A 120 -3.39 17.61 1.21
N TRP A 121 -3.53 17.11 -0.02
CA TRP A 121 -3.83 17.91 -1.23
C TRP A 121 -5.30 18.32 -1.35
N SER A 122 -6.14 17.88 -0.42
CA SER A 122 -7.50 18.38 -0.28
C SER A 122 -7.47 19.65 0.57
N GLU A 123 -7.69 20.81 -0.06
CA GLU A 123 -7.89 22.10 0.63
C GLU A 123 -9.17 22.13 1.49
N ASP A 124 -10.01 21.09 1.42
CA ASP A 124 -11.22 20.92 2.21
C ASP A 124 -10.91 20.22 3.57
N PRO A 125 -10.93 20.95 4.72
CA PRO A 125 -10.39 20.46 5.99
C PRO A 125 -11.10 19.23 6.59
N PRO A 126 -12.45 19.10 6.57
CA PRO A 126 -13.15 17.88 6.98
C PRO A 126 -12.74 16.66 6.14
N ASN A 127 -12.52 16.84 4.85
CA ASN A 127 -12.09 15.77 3.95
C ASN A 127 -10.61 15.41 4.13
N ALA A 128 -9.78 16.35 4.59
CA ALA A 128 -8.37 16.09 4.89
C ALA A 128 -8.20 15.10 6.06
N LYS A 129 -8.93 15.28 7.18
CA LYS A 129 -8.90 14.34 8.31
C LYS A 129 -9.36 12.94 7.91
N VAL A 130 -10.50 12.86 7.21
CA VAL A 130 -11.04 11.58 6.71
C VAL A 130 -10.05 10.93 5.74
N GLY A 131 -9.41 11.72 4.87
CA GLY A 131 -8.37 11.27 3.95
C GLY A 131 -7.18 10.66 4.67
N ARG A 132 -6.64 11.34 5.69
CA ARG A 132 -5.53 10.87 6.54
C ARG A 132 -5.88 9.52 7.19
N LEU A 133 -7.02 9.44 7.87
CA LEU A 133 -7.47 8.21 8.54
C LEU A 133 -7.78 7.07 7.56
N ALA A 134 -8.32 7.39 6.37
CA ALA A 134 -8.70 6.38 5.39
C ALA A 134 -7.50 5.79 4.66
N SER A 135 -6.42 6.56 4.52
CA SER A 135 -5.31 6.25 3.63
C SER A 135 -4.24 5.36 4.26
N HIS A 136 -4.10 5.39 5.57
CA HIS A 136 -3.00 4.71 6.28
C HIS A 136 -3.54 3.59 7.18
N THR A 137 -2.69 2.60 7.48
CA THR A 137 -2.98 1.67 8.58
C THR A 137 -3.10 2.45 9.89
N PRO A 138 -4.18 2.26 10.66
CA PRO A 138 -4.34 2.98 11.93
C PRO A 138 -3.22 2.62 12.90
N PRO A 139 -2.57 3.58 13.56
CA PRO A 139 -1.44 3.30 14.43
C PRO A 139 -1.84 2.49 15.67
N TYR A 140 -3.06 2.67 16.19
CA TYR A 140 -3.59 1.82 17.26
C TYR A 140 -3.76 0.36 16.83
N LEU A 141 -4.08 0.09 15.55
CA LEU A 141 -4.12 -1.29 15.02
C LEU A 141 -2.73 -1.90 14.99
N ILE A 142 -1.74 -1.13 14.53
CA ILE A 142 -0.34 -1.54 14.51
C ILE A 142 0.11 -1.91 15.92
N ALA A 143 -0.17 -1.04 16.90
CA ALA A 143 0.16 -1.27 18.30
C ALA A 143 -0.52 -2.49 18.90
N ALA A 144 -1.83 -2.63 18.69
CA ALA A 144 -2.61 -3.76 19.19
C ALA A 144 -2.09 -5.10 18.62
N ILE A 145 -1.81 -5.17 17.31
CA ILE A 145 -1.28 -6.39 16.69
C ILE A 145 0.14 -6.68 17.16
N ALA A 146 1.03 -5.68 17.22
CA ALA A 146 2.42 -5.83 17.66
C ALA A 146 2.51 -6.37 19.09
N LYS A 147 1.72 -5.82 20.02
CA LYS A 147 1.61 -6.35 21.39
C LYS A 147 1.05 -7.77 21.39
N THR A 148 0.01 -8.03 20.60
CA THR A 148 -0.59 -9.37 20.55
C THR A 148 0.37 -10.44 20.02
N VAL A 149 1.17 -10.15 18.98
CA VAL A 149 2.17 -11.12 18.47
C VAL A 149 3.32 -11.32 19.46
N ARG A 150 3.77 -10.25 20.13
CA ARG A 150 4.78 -10.33 21.19
C ARG A 150 4.28 -11.21 22.35
N ASP A 151 3.08 -10.94 22.84
CA ASP A 151 2.49 -11.65 23.98
C ASP A 151 2.16 -13.12 23.63
N ALA A 152 1.98 -13.43 22.35
CA ALA A 152 1.88 -14.81 21.82
C ALA A 152 3.24 -15.53 21.70
N GLY A 153 4.34 -14.86 22.06
CA GLY A 153 5.69 -15.44 22.13
C GLY A 153 6.52 -15.30 20.85
N ALA A 154 6.21 -14.34 19.97
CA ALA A 154 7.07 -14.03 18.83
C ALA A 154 8.50 -13.69 19.29
N ARG A 155 9.50 -14.23 18.60
CA ARG A 155 10.92 -13.99 18.90
C ARG A 155 11.35 -12.57 18.51
N ARG A 156 10.86 -12.10 17.35
CA ARG A 156 11.12 -10.76 16.81
C ARG A 156 9.84 -10.22 16.21
N VAL A 157 9.56 -8.94 16.43
CA VAL A 157 8.43 -8.22 15.84
C VAL A 157 8.98 -7.08 15.03
N ILE A 158 8.67 -7.04 13.73
CA ILE A 158 9.20 -6.07 12.79
C ILE A 158 8.04 -5.27 12.20
N ILE A 159 8.12 -3.95 12.15
CA ILE A 159 7.26 -3.12 11.30
C ILE A 159 8.04 -2.78 10.04
N GLY A 160 7.48 -3.08 8.87
CA GLY A 160 8.16 -2.82 7.60
C GLY A 160 7.25 -2.24 6.54
N GLU A 161 7.83 -1.37 5.71
CA GLU A 161 7.14 -0.65 4.63
C GLU A 161 8.15 -0.09 3.62
N SER A 162 7.71 0.10 2.39
CA SER A 162 8.31 1.00 1.40
C SER A 162 7.29 2.10 1.11
N SER A 163 7.36 3.21 1.87
CA SER A 163 6.36 4.27 1.71
C SER A 163 6.49 4.88 0.31
N ALA A 164 5.35 5.05 -0.34
CA ALA A 164 5.32 5.73 -1.62
C ALA A 164 5.50 7.23 -1.37
N PHE A 165 6.56 7.80 -1.94
CA PHE A 165 6.89 9.23 -1.95
C PHE A 165 7.37 9.85 -0.62
N SER A 166 7.60 9.04 0.42
CA SER A 166 8.25 9.48 1.67
C SER A 166 9.29 8.47 2.12
N THR A 167 10.27 8.92 2.90
CA THR A 167 11.16 7.97 3.59
C THR A 167 10.39 7.15 4.61
N PHE A 168 10.86 5.94 4.91
CA PHE A 168 10.27 5.11 5.96
C PHE A 168 10.31 5.81 7.32
N SER A 169 11.43 6.45 7.67
CA SER A 169 11.61 7.15 8.94
C SER A 169 10.62 8.31 9.10
N SER A 170 10.39 9.10 8.04
CA SER A 170 9.38 10.16 8.06
C SER A 170 7.96 9.60 8.20
N ALA A 171 7.64 8.51 7.48
CA ALA A 171 6.35 7.86 7.60
C ALA A 171 6.11 7.33 9.03
N TYR A 172 7.10 6.67 9.63
CA TYR A 172 7.00 6.18 11.01
C TYR A 172 6.81 7.33 12.01
N GLU A 173 7.63 8.37 11.92
CA GLU A 173 7.54 9.54 12.78
C GLU A 173 6.16 10.20 12.72
N VAL A 174 5.66 10.48 11.51
CA VAL A 174 4.42 11.24 11.33
C VAL A 174 3.17 10.37 11.50
N LEU A 175 3.15 9.18 10.92
CA LEU A 175 1.95 8.33 10.84
C LEU A 175 1.80 7.39 12.04
N TYR A 176 2.85 7.20 12.85
CA TYR A 176 2.80 6.38 14.06
C TYR A 176 3.06 7.19 15.32
N LEU A 177 4.27 7.77 15.47
CA LEU A 177 4.66 8.45 16.72
C LEU A 177 3.88 9.75 16.96
N ARG A 178 3.70 10.57 15.93
CA ARG A 178 2.97 11.85 15.98
C ARG A 178 1.54 11.76 15.46
N ALA A 179 0.98 10.56 15.43
CA ALA A 179 -0.31 10.33 14.80
C ALA A 179 -1.47 11.04 15.51
N LYS A 180 -1.35 11.31 16.82
CA LYS A 180 -2.33 12.14 17.54
C LYS A 180 -2.44 13.53 16.93
N GLU A 181 -1.32 14.20 16.70
CA GLU A 181 -1.28 15.52 16.08
C GLU A 181 -1.71 15.45 14.61
N TYR A 182 -1.09 14.55 13.85
CA TYR A 182 -1.26 14.50 12.40
C TYR A 182 -2.64 13.97 11.97
N MET A 183 -3.14 12.93 12.62
CA MET A 183 -4.45 12.33 12.31
C MET A 183 -5.57 12.77 13.26
N GLU A 184 -5.28 13.68 14.20
CA GLU A 184 -6.23 14.17 15.21
C GLU A 184 -6.88 13.03 16.01
N LEU A 185 -6.05 12.08 16.45
CA LEU A 185 -6.49 10.96 17.27
C LEU A 185 -6.72 11.39 18.73
N PRO A 186 -7.65 10.73 19.46
CA PRO A 186 -7.99 11.14 20.81
C PRO A 186 -6.88 10.87 21.85
N LYS A 187 -5.92 9.97 21.57
CA LYS A 187 -4.84 9.60 22.50
C LYS A 187 -3.50 9.46 21.78
N GLU A 188 -2.40 9.52 22.51
CA GLU A 188 -1.09 9.19 21.95
C GLU A 188 -1.01 7.70 21.62
N VAL A 189 -0.13 7.35 20.68
CA VAL A 189 0.21 5.96 20.37
C VAL A 189 1.43 5.59 21.20
N GLU A 190 1.41 4.40 21.80
CA GLU A 190 2.55 3.89 22.56
C GLU A 190 3.74 3.61 21.62
N GLU A 191 4.92 4.13 21.95
CA GLU A 191 6.16 3.76 21.29
C GLU A 191 6.59 2.35 21.70
N LEU A 192 6.70 1.44 20.72
CA LEU A 192 6.98 0.03 20.98
C LEU A 192 8.47 -0.24 20.90
N LYS A 193 9.16 -0.09 22.03
CA LYS A 193 10.63 -0.30 22.11
C LYS A 193 11.12 -1.71 21.75
N PHE A 194 10.21 -2.69 21.75
CA PHE A 194 10.52 -4.08 21.39
C PHE A 194 10.38 -4.36 19.88
N VAL A 195 9.90 -3.40 19.10
CA VAL A 195 9.69 -3.56 17.66
C VAL A 195 10.92 -3.07 16.90
N GLU A 196 11.35 -3.87 15.93
CA GLU A 196 12.35 -3.48 14.97
C GLU A 196 11.71 -2.80 13.75
N LEU A 197 12.42 -1.86 13.15
CA LEU A 197 11.94 -1.10 11.99
C LEU A 197 12.67 -1.54 10.72
N ALA A 198 11.92 -1.83 9.67
CA ALA A 198 12.42 -2.29 8.38
C ALA A 198 12.03 -1.35 7.25
N ASP A 199 12.96 -0.47 6.89
CA ASP A 199 12.86 0.32 5.67
C ASP A 199 13.20 -0.54 4.45
N PHE A 200 12.17 -0.98 3.73
CA PHE A 200 12.35 -1.86 2.57
C PHE A 200 13.15 -1.21 1.44
N ASN A 201 13.15 0.12 1.35
CA ASN A 201 13.90 0.85 0.35
C ASN A 201 15.41 0.75 0.61
N ASN A 202 15.83 0.67 1.88
CA ASN A 202 17.25 0.74 2.28
C ASN A 202 17.81 -0.59 2.82
N GLN A 203 17.08 -1.70 2.64
CA GLN A 203 17.56 -3.03 2.96
C GLN A 203 18.31 -3.67 1.80
N LYS A 204 19.07 -4.73 2.08
CA LYS A 204 19.54 -5.65 1.04
C LYS A 204 18.32 -6.25 0.32
N GLN A 205 18.39 -6.26 -1.00
CA GLN A 205 17.30 -6.67 -1.88
C GLN A 205 17.69 -7.95 -2.63
N TYR A 206 16.71 -8.80 -2.88
CA TYR A 206 16.87 -10.06 -3.60
C TYR A 206 15.96 -10.06 -4.81
N LEU A 207 16.49 -10.40 -5.98
CA LEU A 207 15.67 -10.68 -7.15
C LEU A 207 15.22 -12.14 -7.08
N VAL A 208 13.91 -12.38 -7.01
CA VAL A 208 13.33 -13.70 -6.81
C VAL A 208 12.42 -14.04 -7.99
N ASP A 209 12.58 -15.22 -8.57
CA ASP A 209 11.67 -15.73 -9.60
C ASP A 209 10.31 -16.10 -9.00
N VAL A 210 9.24 -15.71 -9.67
CA VAL A 210 7.87 -16.03 -9.25
C VAL A 210 7.50 -17.39 -9.83
N PRO A 211 7.11 -18.37 -9.00
CA PRO A 211 6.66 -19.66 -9.50
C PRO A 211 5.30 -19.50 -10.21
N ASN A 212 5.19 -20.05 -11.43
CA ASN A 212 3.99 -19.98 -12.26
C ASN A 212 3.43 -18.55 -12.44
N PRO A 213 4.23 -17.63 -12.99
CA PRO A 213 3.87 -16.22 -13.06
C PRO A 213 2.75 -15.99 -14.08
N TYR A 214 1.77 -15.16 -13.71
CA TYR A 214 0.77 -14.67 -14.67
C TYR A 214 1.31 -13.51 -15.52
N ALA A 215 1.96 -12.54 -14.87
CA ALA A 215 2.49 -11.34 -15.51
C ALA A 215 3.83 -10.87 -14.93
N ILE A 216 4.07 -11.11 -13.63
CA ILE A 216 5.29 -10.71 -12.94
C ILE A 216 6.16 -11.95 -12.77
N TYR A 217 7.23 -12.04 -13.55
CA TYR A 217 8.15 -13.19 -13.56
C TYR A 217 9.22 -13.11 -12.48
N LYS A 218 9.61 -11.90 -12.08
CA LYS A 218 10.58 -11.65 -11.02
C LYS A 218 10.09 -10.54 -10.10
N VAL A 219 10.38 -10.65 -8.81
CA VAL A 219 10.07 -9.63 -7.81
C VAL A 219 11.32 -9.27 -7.03
N VAL A 220 11.46 -7.98 -6.72
CA VAL A 220 12.50 -7.48 -5.82
C VAL A 220 11.97 -7.60 -4.39
N MET A 221 12.65 -8.40 -3.58
CA MET A 221 12.22 -8.73 -2.22
C MET A 221 13.23 -8.16 -1.22
N PRO A 222 12.80 -7.30 -0.28
CA PRO A 222 13.66 -6.79 0.79
C PRO A 222 13.95 -7.88 1.83
N THR A 223 15.07 -7.77 2.52
CA THR A 223 15.55 -8.77 3.50
C THR A 223 14.51 -9.09 4.57
N ALA A 224 13.82 -8.09 5.12
CA ALA A 224 12.81 -8.33 6.16
C ALA A 224 11.63 -9.19 5.68
N ILE A 225 11.22 -9.08 4.40
CA ILE A 225 10.19 -9.95 3.84
C ILE A 225 10.73 -11.36 3.62
N ARG A 226 11.95 -11.48 3.11
CA ARG A 226 12.55 -12.78 2.80
C ARG A 226 12.84 -13.62 4.05
N GLU A 227 13.21 -12.97 5.14
CA GLU A 227 13.62 -13.62 6.40
C GLU A 227 12.48 -13.75 7.43
N ALA A 228 11.30 -13.18 7.16
CA ALA A 228 10.16 -13.35 8.06
C ALA A 228 9.62 -14.78 7.98
N ASP A 229 9.36 -15.39 9.14
CA ASP A 229 8.66 -16.66 9.24
C ASP A 229 7.14 -16.47 9.02
N VAL A 230 6.63 -15.30 9.43
CA VAL A 230 5.22 -14.91 9.33
C VAL A 230 5.11 -13.47 8.87
N ILE A 231 4.28 -13.20 7.86
CA ILE A 231 3.95 -11.85 7.42
C ILE A 231 2.47 -11.59 7.70
N ILE A 232 2.18 -10.55 8.48
CA ILE A 232 0.83 -10.05 8.73
C ILE A 232 0.66 -8.74 7.96
N SER A 233 -0.13 -8.78 6.89
CA SER A 233 -0.46 -7.58 6.10
C SER A 233 -1.59 -6.79 6.76
N LEU A 234 -1.28 -5.61 7.27
CA LEU A 234 -2.23 -4.68 7.90
C LEU A 234 -2.81 -3.69 6.88
N SER A 235 -3.42 -4.21 5.82
CA SER A 235 -3.93 -3.39 4.71
C SER A 235 -5.25 -2.69 5.03
N ARG A 236 -5.43 -1.47 4.52
CA ARG A 236 -6.74 -0.81 4.43
C ARG A 236 -7.50 -1.26 3.19
N LEU A 237 -8.83 -1.41 3.31
CA LEU A 237 -9.75 -1.56 2.18
C LEU A 237 -10.25 -0.18 1.77
N LYS A 238 -9.79 0.32 0.61
CA LYS A 238 -10.20 1.59 0.00
C LYS A 238 -10.32 1.42 -1.51
N THR A 239 -10.98 2.35 -2.19
CA THR A 239 -11.03 2.38 -3.65
C THR A 239 -9.67 2.82 -4.21
N HIS A 240 -9.34 2.36 -5.42
CA HIS A 240 -8.09 2.73 -6.08
C HIS A 240 -8.27 2.78 -7.60
N ARG A 241 -7.84 3.89 -8.23
CA ARG A 241 -8.08 4.13 -9.66
C ARG A 241 -7.57 3.04 -10.60
N MET A 242 -6.41 2.43 -10.29
CA MET A 242 -5.77 1.41 -11.14
C MET A 242 -6.13 -0.03 -10.76
N ALA A 243 -6.47 -0.26 -9.49
CA ALA A 243 -6.65 -1.61 -8.93
C ALA A 243 -8.12 -1.90 -8.56
N ARG A 244 -9.02 -0.92 -8.79
CA ARG A 244 -10.40 -0.81 -8.29
C ARG A 244 -10.51 -0.73 -6.77
N VAL A 245 -9.84 -1.63 -6.05
CA VAL A 245 -9.75 -1.66 -4.58
C VAL A 245 -8.32 -1.89 -4.12
N THR A 246 -8.01 -1.46 -2.91
CA THR A 246 -6.83 -1.91 -2.16
C THR A 246 -7.19 -3.09 -1.29
N ALA A 247 -6.21 -3.94 -1.00
CA ALA A 247 -6.34 -5.07 -0.08
C ALA A 247 -4.93 -5.64 0.20
N GLY A 248 -4.86 -6.81 0.83
CA GLY A 248 -3.61 -7.51 1.12
C GLY A 248 -2.71 -7.71 -0.10
N LEU A 249 -3.27 -8.09 -1.26
CA LEU A 249 -2.47 -8.31 -2.47
C LEU A 249 -1.73 -7.04 -2.88
N LYS A 250 -2.41 -5.89 -3.01
CA LYS A 250 -1.75 -4.62 -3.33
C LYS A 250 -0.74 -4.21 -2.25
N ASN A 251 -1.07 -4.45 -0.98
CA ASN A 251 -0.21 -4.05 0.12
C ASN A 251 1.14 -4.78 0.13
N LEU A 252 1.15 -6.06 -0.30
CA LEU A 252 2.35 -6.87 -0.42
C LEU A 252 3.02 -6.72 -1.79
N SER A 253 2.25 -6.78 -2.88
CA SER A 253 2.81 -6.80 -4.24
C SER A 253 3.28 -5.44 -4.74
N VAL A 254 2.83 -4.35 -4.12
CA VAL A 254 3.28 -2.99 -4.46
C VAL A 254 3.95 -2.34 -3.27
N GLY A 255 3.32 -2.37 -2.09
CA GLY A 255 3.91 -1.78 -0.88
C GLY A 255 4.96 -2.66 -0.20
N GLY A 256 5.04 -3.95 -0.53
CA GLY A 256 6.04 -4.85 0.05
C GLY A 256 7.35 -4.88 -0.73
N ILE A 257 7.42 -4.22 -1.88
CA ILE A 257 8.60 -4.23 -2.72
C ILE A 257 9.16 -2.80 -2.79
N PRO A 258 10.50 -2.64 -2.84
CA PRO A 258 11.11 -1.32 -2.80
C PRO A 258 10.49 -0.36 -3.84
N SER A 259 10.32 0.90 -3.47
CA SER A 259 9.71 1.94 -4.33
C SER A 259 10.44 2.06 -5.67
N SER A 260 11.74 1.77 -5.72
CA SER A 260 12.50 1.72 -6.96
C SER A 260 12.10 0.62 -7.94
N ALA A 261 11.53 -0.45 -7.43
CA ALA A 261 11.05 -1.57 -8.23
C ALA A 261 9.59 -1.39 -8.68
N THR A 262 8.90 -0.32 -8.25
CA THR A 262 7.46 -0.15 -8.48
C THR A 262 6.99 1.19 -9.02
N SER A 263 7.77 2.26 -8.90
CA SER A 263 7.30 3.57 -9.37
C SER A 263 7.71 3.82 -10.83
N PRO A 264 6.82 4.39 -11.67
CA PRO A 264 7.19 4.88 -13.00
C PRO A 264 8.33 5.90 -12.93
N ALA A 265 8.37 6.71 -11.87
CA ALA A 265 9.44 7.64 -11.59
C ALA A 265 10.79 6.95 -11.33
N ALA A 266 10.81 5.77 -10.71
CA ALA A 266 12.01 4.97 -10.54
C ALA A 266 12.41 4.23 -11.82
N ALA A 267 11.43 3.78 -12.62
CA ALA A 267 11.69 3.28 -13.96
C ALA A 267 12.28 4.38 -14.87
N ASN A 268 11.80 5.62 -14.75
CA ASN A 268 12.29 6.81 -15.46
C ASN A 268 13.63 7.32 -14.92
N ALA A 269 13.89 7.18 -13.62
CA ALA A 269 15.17 7.54 -13.02
C ALA A 269 16.30 6.69 -13.62
N GLY A 270 16.01 5.45 -14.04
CA GLY A 270 16.96 4.53 -14.67
C GLY A 270 18.13 4.10 -13.77
N ASP A 271 18.23 4.68 -12.57
CA ASP A 271 19.27 4.47 -11.57
C ASP A 271 18.71 4.78 -10.17
N TRP A 272 19.07 3.92 -9.22
CA TRP A 272 18.69 4.00 -7.82
C TRP A 272 19.18 5.27 -7.14
N LYS A 273 20.41 5.73 -7.44
CA LYS A 273 20.95 6.95 -6.84
C LYS A 273 20.16 8.19 -7.26
N LYS A 274 19.76 8.24 -8.53
CA LYS A 274 18.90 9.32 -9.05
C LYS A 274 17.51 9.33 -8.41
N TRP A 275 16.95 8.17 -8.11
CA TRP A 275 15.69 8.09 -7.34
C TRP A 275 15.86 8.63 -5.92
N GLN A 276 16.93 8.27 -5.21
CA GLN A 276 17.20 8.80 -3.86
C GLN A 276 17.46 10.31 -3.87
N GLU A 277 18.16 10.82 -4.89
CA GLU A 277 18.38 12.26 -5.09
C GLU A 277 17.06 13.00 -5.37
N PHE A 278 16.18 12.42 -6.20
CA PHE A 278 14.84 12.93 -6.41
C PHE A 278 14.03 12.94 -5.11
N GLU A 279 14.00 11.83 -4.38
CA GLU A 279 13.24 11.70 -3.14
C GLU A 279 13.72 12.72 -2.10
N LYS A 280 15.05 12.90 -1.98
CA LYS A 280 15.65 13.93 -1.14
C LYS A 280 15.22 15.33 -1.60
N LYS A 281 15.36 15.66 -2.88
CA LYS A 281 14.97 16.96 -3.45
C LYS A 281 13.47 17.23 -3.24
N PHE A 282 12.63 16.22 -3.43
CA PHE A 282 11.19 16.31 -3.24
C PHE A 282 10.85 16.55 -1.76
N ASN A 283 11.46 15.80 -0.83
CA ASN A 283 11.21 15.94 0.60
C ASN A 283 11.67 17.30 1.16
N ASP A 284 12.83 17.79 0.70
CA ASP A 284 13.42 19.06 1.12
C ASP A 284 12.71 20.29 0.52
N ALA A 285 11.85 20.09 -0.49
CA ALA A 285 11.19 21.19 -1.20
C ALA A 285 10.02 21.81 -0.42
N SER A 286 9.73 23.08 -0.71
CA SER A 286 8.53 23.75 -0.20
C SER A 286 7.26 23.10 -0.75
N TYR A 287 6.12 23.27 -0.08
CA TYR A 287 4.85 22.70 -0.51
C TYR A 287 4.47 23.10 -1.95
N LYS A 288 4.75 24.37 -2.33
CA LYS A 288 4.52 24.88 -3.68
C LYS A 288 5.41 24.18 -4.72
N ASP A 289 6.64 23.87 -4.35
CA ASP A 289 7.65 23.31 -5.25
C ASP A 289 7.51 21.79 -5.40
N LYS A 290 6.99 21.09 -4.39
CA LYS A 290 6.66 19.65 -4.47
C LYS A 290 5.72 19.35 -5.64
N LYS A 291 4.75 20.23 -5.93
CA LYS A 291 3.81 20.08 -7.06
C LYS A 291 4.54 20.09 -8.41
N THR A 292 5.51 20.98 -8.57
CA THR A 292 6.32 21.11 -9.78
C THR A 292 7.30 19.96 -9.93
N ILE A 293 7.98 19.57 -8.84
CA ILE A 293 8.95 18.46 -8.85
C ILE A 293 8.24 17.12 -9.12
N GLY A 294 7.03 16.93 -8.57
CA GLY A 294 6.23 15.73 -8.81
C GLY A 294 5.78 15.58 -10.26
N SER A 295 5.59 16.68 -11.01
CA SER A 295 5.21 16.60 -12.44
C SER A 295 6.37 16.27 -13.38
N ASP A 296 7.62 16.55 -12.99
CA ASP A 296 8.80 16.28 -13.83
C ASP A 296 9.16 14.78 -13.93
N PHE A 297 8.55 13.94 -13.09
CA PHE A 297 8.87 12.51 -12.95
C PHE A 297 7.72 11.54 -13.31
N VAL A 298 6.55 12.07 -13.70
CA VAL A 298 5.36 11.29 -14.11
C VAL A 298 5.25 11.20 -15.62
#